data_AF-A0A378BFV4-F1
#
_entry.id   AF-A0A378BFV4-F1
#
_cell.length_a   1.000
_cell.length_b   1.000
_cell.length_c   1.000
_cell.angle_alpha   90.00
_cell.angle_beta   90.00
_cell.angle_gamma   90.00
#
_symmetry.space_group_name_H-M   'P 1'
#
loop_
_entity.id
_entity.type
_entity.pdbx_description
1 polymer ?
#
loop_
_entity_poly.entity_id
_entity_poly.type
_entity_poly.pdbx_seq_one_letter_code
_entity_poly.pdbx_strand_id
1 'polypeptide(L)'
;MGGQITLHAYDAGKMAAGMPIRYLGIDIGQIQSLELITAKNEVQAKAVLYPEYVGTFARAGTRFSVITPQISAAGVEHLDTLFQALHQR
;
A
#
# COMPACT_ATOMS: atom_id res chain seq x y z
N MET A 1 -19.27 11.05 -3.24
CA MET A 1 -17.88 11.50 -3.45
C MET A 1 -17.03 10.90 -2.34
N GLY A 2 -15.84 10.37 -2.65
CA GLY A 2 -14.96 9.77 -1.64
C GLY A 2 -14.39 10.80 -0.66
N GLY A 3 -13.82 10.34 0.45
CA GLY A 3 -13.21 11.19 1.47
C GLY A 3 -11.72 11.36 1.20
N GLN A 4 -11.24 12.59 1.08
CA GLN A 4 -9.80 12.86 0.95
C GLN A 4 -9.13 12.82 2.33
N ILE A 5 -7.98 12.16 2.40
CA ILE A 5 -7.11 12.15 3.58
C ILE A 5 -5.68 12.49 3.17
N THR A 6 -4.94 13.05 4.12
CA THR A 6 -3.51 13.33 3.99
C THR A 6 -2.75 12.48 5.00
N LEU A 7 -1.75 11.75 4.52
CA LEU A 7 -0.84 10.96 5.35
C LEU A 7 0.54 11.61 5.31
N HIS A 8 1.21 11.64 6.46
CA HIS A 8 2.60 12.11 6.58
C HIS A 8 3.49 10.91 6.90
N ALA A 9 4.57 10.75 6.15
CA ALA A 9 5.54 9.68 6.33
C ALA A 9 6.97 10.23 6.24
N TYR A 10 7.91 9.60 6.94
CA TYR A 10 9.32 9.97 6.87
C TYR A 10 10.01 9.51 5.58
N ASP A 11 9.49 8.46 4.94
CA ASP A 11 9.99 7.89 3.69
C ASP A 11 8.82 7.40 2.84
N ALA A 12 9.02 7.37 1.53
CA ALA A 12 8.08 6.86 0.55
C ALA A 12 8.66 5.77 -0.35
N GLY A 13 9.83 5.19 -0.04
CA GLY A 13 10.46 4.13 -0.83
C GLY A 13 9.59 2.87 -1.01
N LYS A 14 8.51 2.74 -0.24
CA LYS A 14 7.52 1.64 -0.29
C LYS A 14 6.12 2.12 -0.67
N MET A 15 6.00 3.34 -1.17
CA MET A 15 4.73 3.98 -1.51
C MET A 15 4.76 4.40 -2.98
N ALA A 16 3.62 4.27 -3.65
CA ALA A 16 3.44 4.75 -5.01
C ALA A 16 2.02 5.31 -5.19
N ALA A 17 1.88 6.28 -6.09
CA ALA A 17 0.58 6.67 -6.59
C ALA A 17 -0.12 5.44 -7.18
N GLY A 18 -1.40 5.29 -6.87
CA GLY A 18 -2.21 4.16 -7.29
C GLY A 18 -2.22 2.97 -6.31
N MET A 19 -1.38 2.95 -5.27
CA MET A 19 -1.42 1.86 -4.28
C MET A 19 -2.74 1.81 -3.50
N PRO A 20 -3.34 0.62 -3.31
CA PRO A 20 -4.57 0.47 -2.55
C PRO A 20 -4.33 0.65 -1.05
N ILE A 21 -5.27 1.30 -0.38
CA ILE A 21 -5.39 1.29 1.07
C ILE A 21 -6.28 0.12 1.44
N ARG A 22 -5.77 -0.80 2.25
CA ARG A 22 -6.46 -2.05 2.61
C ARG A 22 -6.79 -2.13 4.07
N TYR A 23 -7.96 -2.67 4.38
CA TYR A 23 -8.35 -3.09 5.72
C TYR A 23 -8.91 -4.51 5.64
N LEU A 24 -8.33 -5.43 6.43
CA LEU A 24 -8.71 -6.85 6.43
C LEU A 24 -8.72 -7.50 5.03
N GLY A 25 -7.78 -7.08 4.16
CA GLY A 25 -7.67 -7.58 2.79
C GLY A 25 -8.63 -6.93 1.79
N ILE A 26 -9.52 -6.04 2.23
CA ILE A 26 -10.46 -5.32 1.37
C ILE A 26 -9.88 -3.95 1.00
N ASP A 27 -9.98 -3.59 -0.28
CA ASP A 27 -9.61 -2.26 -0.76
C ASP A 27 -10.65 -1.24 -0.29
N ILE A 28 -10.21 -0.26 0.49
CA ILE A 28 -11.06 0.80 1.06
C ILE A 28 -10.72 2.20 0.53
N GLY A 29 -9.69 2.30 -0.31
CA GLY A 29 -9.21 3.55 -0.85
C GLY A 29 -7.92 3.39 -1.64
N GLN A 30 -7.31 4.51 -2.01
CA GLN A 30 -6.14 4.53 -2.87
C GLN A 30 -5.29 5.79 -2.64
N ILE A 31 -3.96 5.64 -2.72
CA ILE A 31 -3.04 6.77 -2.78
C ILE A 31 -3.18 7.44 -4.16
N GLN A 32 -3.41 8.76 -4.17
CA GLN A 32 -3.50 9.54 -5.40
C GLN A 32 -2.16 10.14 -5.81
N SER A 33 -1.43 10.71 -4.86
CA SER A 33 -0.14 11.37 -5.14
C SER A 33 0.78 11.36 -3.93
N LEU A 34 2.07 11.52 -4.21
CA LEU A 34 3.14 11.68 -3.23
C LEU A 34 3.87 13.00 -3.50
N GLU A 35 4.17 13.74 -2.46
CA GLU A 35 4.84 15.04 -2.53
C GLU A 35 5.91 15.15 -1.44
N LEU A 36 7.14 15.49 -1.79
CA LEU A 36 8.21 15.74 -0.83
C LEU A 36 8.05 17.15 -0.25
N ILE A 37 7.88 17.23 1.07
CA ILE A 37 7.84 18.50 1.79
C ILE A 37 9.23 18.76 2.38
N THR A 38 10.07 19.44 1.61
CA THR A 38 11.49 19.69 1.95
C THR A 38 11.66 20.49 3.25
N ALA A 39 10.75 21.41 3.55
CA ALA A 39 10.79 22.20 4.80
C ALA A 39 10.64 21.36 6.08
N LYS A 40 10.06 20.16 5.98
CA LYS A 40 9.78 19.27 7.11
C LYS A 40 10.48 17.91 7.01
N ASN A 41 11.27 17.67 5.96
CA ASN A 41 11.90 16.38 5.66
C ASN A 41 10.90 15.20 5.74
N GLU A 42 9.71 15.39 5.18
CA GLU A 42 8.65 14.38 5.16
C GLU A 42 8.04 14.24 3.76
N VAL A 43 7.38 13.11 3.52
CA VAL A 43 6.54 12.90 2.34
C VAL A 43 5.09 13.03 2.75
N GLN A 44 4.35 13.85 2.00
CA GLN A 44 2.91 13.96 2.08
C GLN A 44 2.27 13.06 1.03
N ALA A 45 1.46 12.09 1.46
CA ALA A 45 0.67 11.25 0.57
C ALA A 45 -0.80 11.69 0.61
N LYS A 46 -1.32 12.13 -0.53
CA LYS A 46 -2.75 12.41 -0.70
C LYS A 46 -3.44 11.13 -1.10
N ALA A 47 -4.52 10.78 -0.41
CA ALA A 47 -5.28 9.57 -0.68
C ALA A 47 -6.78 9.83 -0.62
N VAL A 48 -7.54 8.93 -1.25
CA VAL A 48 -9.00 8.93 -1.16
C VAL A 48 -9.48 7.61 -0.59
N LEU A 49 -10.38 7.69 0.38
CA LEU A 49 -11.19 6.58 0.85
C LEU A 49 -12.50 6.52 0.06
N TYR A 50 -12.96 5.32 -0.25
CA TYR A 50 -14.26 5.15 -0.92
C TYR A 50 -15.41 5.60 -0.01
N PRO A 51 -16.49 6.18 -0.57
CA PRO A 51 -17.57 6.83 0.19
C PRO A 51 -18.11 6.00 1.36
N GLU A 52 -18.31 4.70 1.15
CA GLU A 52 -18.84 3.73 2.12
C GLU A 52 -17.94 3.53 3.35
N TYR A 53 -16.66 3.91 3.26
CA TYR A 53 -15.66 3.71 4.32
C TYR A 53 -15.26 5.00 5.04
N VAL A 54 -15.63 6.17 4.52
CA VAL A 54 -15.19 7.47 5.05
C VAL A 54 -15.56 7.65 6.53
N GLY A 55 -16.82 7.42 6.90
CA GLY A 55 -17.29 7.62 8.28
C GLY A 55 -16.60 6.72 9.32
N THR A 56 -16.06 5.59 8.87
CA THR A 56 -15.39 4.62 9.74
C THR A 56 -13.92 4.97 9.94
N PHE A 57 -13.21 5.38 8.88
CA PHE A 57 -11.75 5.49 8.90
C PHE A 57 -11.21 6.92 8.84
N ALA A 58 -11.95 7.89 8.28
CA ALA A 58 -11.53 9.30 8.23
C ALA A 58 -11.82 10.03 9.54
N ARG A 59 -11.36 9.46 10.67
CA ARG A 59 -11.57 9.98 12.03
C ARG A 59 -10.27 10.04 12.80
N ALA A 60 -10.25 10.88 13.83
CA ALA A 60 -9.12 10.97 14.74
C ALA A 60 -8.83 9.59 15.37
N GLY A 61 -7.54 9.26 15.51
CA GLY A 61 -7.07 7.99 16.09
C GLY A 61 -6.90 6.84 15.10
N THR A 62 -7.35 6.96 13.85
CA THR A 62 -7.03 5.97 12.80
C THR A 62 -5.52 5.99 12.52
N ARG A 63 -4.91 4.80 12.50
CA ARG A 63 -3.49 4.63 12.17
C ARG A 63 -3.36 3.92 10.84
N PHE A 64 -2.48 4.44 9.99
CA PHE A 64 -2.12 3.84 8.71
C PHE A 64 -0.69 3.34 8.78
N SER A 65 -0.40 2.21 8.13
CA SER A 65 0.94 1.63 8.11
C SER A 65 1.20 1.03 6.73
N VAL A 66 2.40 1.26 6.22
CA VAL A 66 2.86 0.67 4.95
C VAL A 66 3.34 -0.74 5.24
N ILE A 67 2.73 -1.74 4.60
CA ILE A 67 3.12 -3.14 4.75
C ILE A 67 4.08 -3.51 3.61
N THR A 68 5.21 -4.12 3.95
CA THR A 68 6.13 -4.70 2.96
C THR A 68 5.88 -6.20 2.90
N PRO A 69 5.63 -6.80 1.73
CA PRO A 69 5.55 -8.26 1.63
C PRO A 69 6.90 -8.85 2.03
N GLN A 70 6.89 -9.73 3.03
CA GLN A 70 8.07 -10.51 3.39
C GLN A 70 8.10 -11.77 2.52
N ILE A 71 9.01 -11.82 1.56
CA ILE A 71 9.31 -13.04 0.81
C ILE A 71 10.24 -13.86 1.71
N SER A 72 9.75 -14.95 2.29
CA SER A 72 10.60 -15.92 2.98
C SER A 72 10.98 -17.04 2.02
N ALA A 73 12.24 -17.46 2.05
CA ALA A 73 12.77 -18.55 1.21
C ALA A 73 12.09 -19.91 1.47
N ALA A 74 11.25 -20.02 2.51
CA ALA A 74 10.44 -21.21 2.81
C ALA A 74 9.23 -21.40 1.86
N GLY A 75 8.97 -20.47 0.93
CA GLY A 75 7.85 -20.54 -0.03
C GLY A 75 8.24 -20.70 -1.50
N VAL A 76 9.52 -20.96 -1.81
CA VAL A 76 10.06 -21.01 -3.19
C VAL A 76 10.19 -22.45 -3.73
N GLU A 77 9.80 -23.48 -2.97
CA GLU A 77 10.05 -24.90 -3.29
C GLU A 77 9.40 -25.45 -4.58
N HIS A 78 8.58 -24.69 -5.30
CA HIS A 78 7.91 -25.16 -6.51
C HIS A 78 8.25 -24.42 -7.82
N LEU A 79 9.20 -23.48 -7.79
CA LEU A 79 9.71 -22.90 -9.04
C LEU A 79 10.68 -23.84 -9.77
N ASP A 80 11.41 -24.68 -9.04
CA ASP A 80 12.31 -25.68 -9.63
C ASP A 80 11.53 -26.76 -10.42
N THR A 81 10.33 -27.12 -9.96
CA THR A 81 9.45 -28.06 -10.67
C THR A 81 8.94 -27.52 -12.01
N LEU A 82 8.79 -26.19 -12.16
CA LEU A 82 8.40 -25.58 -13.43
C LEU A 82 9.55 -25.55 -14.45
N PHE A 83 10.80 -25.40 -13.99
CA PHE A 83 11.97 -25.43 -14.87
C PHE A 83 12.23 -26.83 -15.44
N GLN A 84 11.92 -27.88 -14.68
CA GLN A 84 12.06 -29.28 -15.12
C GLN A 84 11.02 -29.64 -16.19
N ALA A 85 9.78 -29.14 -16.08
CA ALA A 85 8.71 -29.42 -17.04
C ALA A 85 8.97 -28.82 -18.43
N LEU A 86 9.71 -27.70 -18.52
CA LEU A 86 10.08 -27.08 -19.80
C LEU A 86 11.29 -27.72 -20.49
N HIS A 87 11.97 -28.68 -19.83
CA HIS A 87 13.07 -29.45 -20.41
C HIS A 87 12.67 -30.88 -20.81
N GLN A 88 11.48 -31.34 -20.41
CA GLN A 88 10.92 -32.60 -20.88
C GLN A 88 9.96 -32.33 -22.02
N ARG A 89 10.60 -32.20 -23.18
CA ARG A 89 10.01 -32.31 -24.49
C ARG A 89 9.28 -33.65 -24.68
#